data_AF-S2Z2A1-F1
#
_entry.id   AF-S2Z2A1-F1
#
_cell.length_a   1.000
_cell.length_b   1.000
_cell.length_c   1.000
_cell.angle_alpha   90.00
_cell.angle_beta   90.00
_cell.angle_gamma   90.00
#
_symmetry.space_group_name_H-M   'P 1'
#
loop_
_entity.id
_entity.type
_entity.pdbx_description
1 polymer ?
#
loop_
_entity_poly.entity_id
_entity_poly.type
_entity_poly.pdbx_seq_one_letter_code
_entity_poly.pdbx_strand_id
1 'polypeptide(L)'
;MDNILGVFGARLSSFEPENPSWLIAKPYGLGWNLNLGKVAVATGLIRPDDSLPDLEEHIPARVSTALTWAPLAGAAVAAVAGHFVGMRDTLLPTHWGIDLRPDRLIKARPAAAVPVLLSVGLATWMLIDARQNRKVDTSLSAQTLGIEVFCLAALAELARYTEGDESPAWGIGLGVLAIPATALGVLVGTVNAALGNIPAEA
;
A
#
# COMPACT_ATOMS: atom_id res chain seq x y z
N MET A 1 -17.53 24.97 -15.35
CA MET A 1 -17.28 24.58 -13.93
C MET A 1 -16.89 23.10 -13.95
N ASP A 2 -15.77 22.82 -14.60
CA ASP A 2 -15.47 21.50 -15.19
C ASP A 2 -14.25 20.88 -14.52
N ASN A 3 -14.40 20.48 -13.26
CA ASN A 3 -13.31 19.79 -12.56
C ASN A 3 -13.80 18.67 -11.62
N ILE A 4 -14.95 18.08 -11.94
CA ILE A 4 -15.46 16.89 -11.24
C ILE A 4 -15.14 15.60 -12.03
N LEU A 5 -14.87 15.70 -13.33
CA LEU A 5 -14.51 14.55 -14.19
C LEU A 5 -13.04 14.10 -14.02
N GLY A 6 -12.13 14.99 -13.62
CA GLY A 6 -10.72 14.63 -13.37
C GLY A 6 -10.49 13.81 -12.11
N VAL A 7 -11.44 13.84 -11.18
CA VAL A 7 -11.37 13.09 -9.91
C VAL A 7 -11.72 11.61 -10.12
N PHE A 8 -12.50 11.27 -11.15
CA PHE A 8 -12.84 9.89 -11.48
C PHE A 8 -11.71 9.15 -12.22
N GLY A 9 -10.92 9.84 -13.03
CA GLY A 9 -9.79 9.24 -13.78
C GLY A 9 -8.56 8.88 -12.93
N ALA A 10 -8.42 9.44 -11.73
CA ALA A 10 -7.27 9.19 -10.85
C ALA A 10 -7.41 7.93 -9.97
N ARG A 11 -8.62 7.38 -9.86
CA ARG A 11 -8.99 6.34 -8.87
C ARG A 11 -8.56 4.92 -9.23
N LEU A 12 -8.14 4.68 -10.47
CA LEU A 12 -7.85 3.34 -11.00
C LEU A 12 -6.52 3.23 -11.79
N SER A 13 -5.73 4.31 -11.87
CA SER A 13 -4.58 4.43 -12.80
C SER A 13 -3.40 3.46 -12.60
N SER A 14 -3.44 2.57 -11.61
CA SER A 14 -2.38 1.58 -11.35
C SER A 14 -2.79 0.13 -11.65
N PHE A 15 -4.08 -0.13 -11.92
CA PHE A 15 -4.59 -1.47 -12.19
C PHE A 15 -5.49 -1.48 -13.43
N GLU A 16 -4.84 -1.57 -14.58
CA GLU A 16 -5.50 -1.64 -15.90
C GLU A 16 -5.07 -2.96 -16.58
N PRO A 17 -5.75 -4.09 -16.32
CA PRO A 17 -5.35 -5.40 -16.83
C PRO A 17 -5.39 -5.50 -18.36
N GLU A 18 -6.29 -4.76 -18.98
CA GLU A 18 -6.46 -4.60 -20.43
C GLU A 18 -5.34 -3.77 -21.09
N ASN A 19 -4.70 -2.87 -20.33
CA ASN A 19 -3.65 -2.01 -20.85
C ASN A 19 -2.35 -2.83 -21.02
N PRO A 20 -1.81 -2.98 -22.25
CA PRO A 20 -0.62 -3.79 -22.49
C PRO A 20 0.67 -3.18 -21.92
N SER A 21 0.64 -1.91 -21.50
CA SER A 21 1.80 -1.16 -21.02
C SER A 21 2.20 -1.58 -19.60
N TRP A 22 3.49 -1.80 -19.39
CA TRP A 22 4.05 -2.05 -18.05
C TRP A 22 4.04 -0.82 -17.16
N LEU A 23 4.08 0.37 -17.76
CA LEU A 23 4.17 1.65 -17.07
C LEU A 23 3.01 2.55 -17.50
N ILE A 24 2.28 3.11 -16.54
CA ILE A 24 1.18 4.05 -16.76
C ILE A 24 1.64 5.44 -16.29
N ALA A 25 1.43 6.45 -17.13
CA ALA A 25 1.80 7.82 -16.81
C ALA A 25 0.93 8.37 -15.67
N LYS A 26 1.55 9.10 -14.72
CA LYS A 26 0.79 9.71 -13.61
C LYS A 26 -0.13 10.83 -14.12
N PRO A 27 -1.39 10.93 -13.64
CA PRO A 27 -2.37 11.93 -14.10
C PRO A 27 -1.91 13.40 -13.97
N TYR A 28 -1.07 13.70 -12.98
CA TYR A 28 -0.59 15.07 -12.69
C TYR A 28 0.86 15.33 -13.14
N GLY A 29 1.36 14.52 -14.08
CA GLY A 29 2.55 14.87 -14.86
C GLY A 29 3.84 14.97 -14.05
N LEU A 30 4.42 13.81 -13.72
CA LEU A 30 5.86 13.51 -13.72
C LEU A 30 6.06 12.11 -13.14
N GLY A 31 6.57 11.20 -13.97
CA GLY A 31 6.86 9.81 -13.58
C GLY A 31 5.81 8.79 -14.02
N TRP A 32 6.11 7.54 -13.69
CA TRP A 32 5.37 6.36 -14.14
C TRP A 32 4.96 5.51 -12.92
N ASN A 33 3.79 4.90 -12.99
CA ASN A 33 3.35 3.84 -12.09
C ASN A 33 3.54 2.49 -12.78
N LEU A 34 3.94 1.47 -12.03
CA LEU A 34 3.89 0.08 -12.51
C LEU A 34 2.42 -0.33 -12.68
N ASN A 35 2.05 -0.84 -13.85
CA ASN A 35 0.73 -1.39 -14.09
C ASN A 35 0.61 -2.76 -13.41
N LEU A 36 -0.01 -2.80 -12.24
CA LEU A 36 -0.21 -4.03 -11.48
C LEU A 36 -1.20 -4.98 -12.18
N GLY A 37 -2.13 -4.46 -12.97
CA GLY A 37 -3.03 -5.26 -13.81
C GLY A 37 -2.24 -6.05 -14.86
N LYS A 38 -1.32 -5.39 -15.56
CA LYS A 38 -0.42 -6.06 -16.52
C LYS A 38 0.45 -7.13 -15.85
N VAL A 39 0.97 -6.86 -14.65
CA VAL A 39 1.73 -7.85 -13.87
C VAL A 39 0.86 -9.06 -13.51
N ALA A 40 -0.36 -8.83 -13.04
CA ALA A 40 -1.30 -9.91 -12.71
C ALA A 40 -1.64 -10.77 -13.94
N VAL A 41 -1.90 -10.15 -15.10
CA VAL A 41 -2.15 -10.86 -16.35
C VAL A 41 -0.91 -11.64 -16.81
N ALA A 42 0.27 -11.02 -16.77
CA ALA A 42 1.52 -11.66 -17.19
C ALA A 42 1.91 -12.85 -16.30
N THR A 43 1.47 -12.85 -15.03
CA THR A 43 1.67 -13.96 -14.08
C THR A 43 0.53 -14.98 -14.09
N GLY A 44 -0.50 -14.79 -14.94
CA GLY A 44 -1.64 -15.70 -15.05
C GLY A 44 -2.59 -15.67 -13.85
N LEU A 45 -2.54 -14.62 -13.02
CA LEU A 45 -3.36 -14.48 -11.82
C LEU A 45 -4.79 -14.02 -12.10
N ILE A 46 -4.97 -13.27 -13.19
CA ILE A 46 -6.27 -12.76 -13.68
C ILE A 46 -6.27 -12.75 -15.21
N ARG A 47 -7.44 -12.63 -15.83
CA ARG A 47 -7.57 -12.44 -17.27
C ARG A 47 -7.55 -10.94 -17.64
N PRO A 48 -7.20 -10.57 -18.88
CA PRO A 48 -7.18 -9.17 -19.31
C PRO A 48 -8.54 -8.45 -19.22
N ASP A 49 -9.64 -9.20 -19.30
CA ASP A 49 -11.02 -8.74 -19.20
C ASP A 49 -11.53 -8.63 -17.75
N ASP A 50 -10.77 -9.08 -16.76
CA ASP A 50 -11.15 -9.00 -15.34
C ASP A 50 -10.84 -7.61 -14.75
N SER A 51 -11.51 -6.57 -15.27
CA SER A 51 -11.33 -5.19 -14.84
C SER A 51 -12.03 -4.90 -13.50
N LEU A 52 -11.39 -4.17 -12.59
CA LEU A 52 -11.99 -3.79 -11.30
C LEU A 52 -13.24 -2.91 -11.43
N PRO A 53 -13.32 -1.94 -12.36
CA PRO A 53 -14.52 -1.13 -12.55
C PRO A 53 -15.75 -1.97 -12.91
N ASP A 54 -15.58 -2.99 -13.76
CA ASP A 54 -16.67 -3.86 -14.19
C ASP A 54 -17.10 -4.82 -13.08
N LEU A 55 -16.13 -5.28 -12.27
CA LEU A 55 -16.38 -6.19 -11.16
C LEU A 55 -16.81 -5.48 -9.86
N GLU A 56 -16.84 -4.15 -9.86
CA GLU A 56 -16.98 -3.35 -8.64
C GLU A 56 -18.32 -3.59 -7.92
N GLU A 57 -19.39 -3.80 -8.68
CA GLU A 57 -20.72 -4.10 -8.13
C GLU A 57 -20.83 -5.52 -7.53
N HIS A 58 -19.93 -6.41 -7.94
CA HIS A 58 -19.88 -7.79 -7.50
C HIS A 58 -18.94 -8.02 -6.31
N ILE A 59 -18.19 -6.99 -5.87
CA ILE A 59 -17.29 -7.10 -4.71
C ILE A 59 -18.11 -7.44 -3.45
N PRO A 60 -17.82 -8.58 -2.78
CA PRO A 60 -18.55 -8.97 -1.57
C PRO A 60 -18.43 -7.91 -0.46
N ALA A 61 -19.51 -7.68 0.29
CA ALA A 61 -19.53 -6.73 1.40
C ALA A 61 -18.41 -6.99 2.44
N ARG A 62 -18.04 -8.25 2.65
CA ARG A 62 -16.90 -8.64 3.52
C ARG A 62 -15.57 -8.08 3.04
N VAL A 63 -15.33 -8.08 1.72
CA VAL A 63 -14.09 -7.58 1.11
C VAL A 63 -14.06 -6.06 1.18
N SER A 64 -15.17 -5.40 0.84
CA SER A 64 -15.31 -3.94 1.00
C SER A 64 -15.08 -3.49 2.44
N THR A 65 -15.62 -4.24 3.41
CA THR A 65 -15.39 -4.00 4.84
C THR A 65 -13.91 -4.16 5.20
N ALA A 66 -13.26 -5.23 4.74
CA ALA A 66 -11.84 -5.45 4.98
C ALA A 66 -10.97 -4.34 4.37
N LEU A 67 -11.24 -3.93 3.12
CA LEU A 67 -10.53 -2.84 2.44
C LEU A 67 -10.70 -1.48 3.16
N THR A 68 -11.79 -1.31 3.91
CA THR A 68 -12.02 -0.11 4.72
C THR A 68 -11.24 -0.13 6.04
N TRP A 69 -11.26 -1.27 6.74
CA TRP A 69 -10.72 -1.35 8.09
C TRP A 69 -9.26 -1.79 8.15
N ALA A 70 -8.76 -2.53 7.16
CA ALA A 70 -7.39 -3.03 7.16
C ALA A 70 -6.34 -1.91 7.21
N PRO A 71 -6.44 -0.81 6.43
CA PRO A 71 -5.52 0.32 6.58
C PRO A 71 -5.55 0.97 7.96
N LEU A 72 -6.74 1.10 8.57
CA LEU A 72 -6.86 1.67 9.91
C LEU A 72 -6.21 0.76 10.96
N ALA A 73 -6.36 -0.55 10.81
CA ALA A 73 -5.69 -1.53 11.66
C ALA A 73 -4.16 -1.49 11.46
N GLY A 74 -3.69 -1.41 10.22
CA GLY A 74 -2.26 -1.26 9.88
C GLY A 74 -1.65 -0.02 10.54
N ALA A 75 -2.32 1.13 10.42
CA ALA A 75 -1.93 2.37 11.09
C ALA A 75 -1.90 2.26 12.62
N ALA A 76 -2.86 1.57 13.23
CA ALA A 76 -2.86 1.35 14.67
C ALA A 76 -1.65 0.50 15.10
N VAL A 77 -1.34 -0.57 14.36
CA VAL A 77 -0.17 -1.43 14.63
C VAL A 77 1.12 -0.64 14.46
N ALA A 78 1.25 0.16 13.39
CA ALA A 78 2.41 1.00 13.15
C ALA A 78 2.60 2.02 14.30
N ALA A 79 1.54 2.67 14.75
CA ALA A 79 1.60 3.62 15.86
C ALA A 79 2.06 2.96 17.17
N VAL A 80 1.54 1.77 17.49
CA VAL A 80 1.97 1.01 18.68
C VAL A 80 3.43 0.61 18.58
N ALA A 81 3.86 0.04 17.44
CA ALA A 81 5.25 -0.35 17.22
C ALA A 81 6.19 0.88 17.30
N GLY A 82 5.85 1.98 16.64
CA GLY A 82 6.61 3.21 16.67
C GLY A 82 6.67 3.87 18.04
N HIS A 83 5.64 3.72 18.88
CA HIS A 83 5.68 4.16 20.27
C HIS A 83 6.78 3.43 21.05
N PHE A 84 6.81 2.10 21.00
CA PHE A 84 7.82 1.31 21.71
C PHE A 84 9.24 1.54 21.20
N VAL A 85 9.42 1.68 19.88
CA VAL A 85 10.72 2.03 19.28
C VAL A 85 11.13 3.44 19.71
N GLY A 86 10.22 4.41 19.65
CA GLY A 86 10.48 5.81 19.98
C GLY A 86 10.73 6.08 21.47
N MET A 87 10.33 5.19 22.37
CA MET A 87 10.62 5.29 23.80
C MET A 87 12.06 4.95 24.17
N ARG A 88 12.84 4.35 23.25
CA ARG A 88 14.22 3.99 23.50
C ARG A 88 15.11 5.23 23.56
N ASP A 89 16.00 5.30 24.53
CA ASP A 89 16.99 6.38 24.63
C ASP A 89 18.26 5.99 23.86
N THR A 90 18.14 5.93 22.54
CA THR A 90 19.24 5.57 21.64
C THR A 90 19.16 6.35 20.33
N LEU A 91 20.24 6.26 19.54
CA LEU A 91 20.29 6.75 18.18
C LEU A 91 19.86 5.64 17.22
N LEU A 92 18.94 5.95 16.33
CA LEU A 92 18.36 5.04 15.35
C LEU A 92 18.65 5.51 13.92
N PRO A 93 18.77 4.55 12.98
CA PRO A 93 19.01 4.88 11.60
C PRO A 93 17.81 5.52 10.93
N THR A 94 18.09 6.44 10.00
CA THR A 94 17.07 7.09 9.14
C THR A 94 17.42 7.07 7.67
N HIS A 95 18.66 6.70 7.36
CA HIS A 95 19.12 6.49 6.01
C HIS A 95 20.03 5.27 6.01
N TRP A 96 19.93 4.52 4.92
CA TRP A 96 20.69 3.30 4.67
C TRP A 96 21.40 3.46 3.34
N GLY A 97 22.69 3.12 3.33
CA GLY A 97 23.49 3.08 2.12
C GLY A 97 23.04 1.96 1.17
N ILE A 98 23.70 1.89 0.01
CA ILE A 98 23.45 0.87 -1.02
C ILE A 98 23.73 -0.55 -0.49
N ASP A 99 24.64 -0.66 0.49
CA ASP A 99 24.98 -1.89 1.21
C ASP A 99 23.99 -2.25 2.33
N LEU A 100 22.89 -1.50 2.44
CA LEU A 100 21.86 -1.63 3.49
C LEU A 100 22.40 -1.42 4.91
N ARG A 101 23.56 -0.78 5.05
CA ARG A 101 24.09 -0.36 6.35
C ARG A 101 23.65 1.07 6.67
N PRO A 102 23.43 1.37 7.94
CA PRO A 102 23.02 2.71 8.35
C PRO A 102 24.19 3.70 8.23
N ASP A 103 23.95 4.86 7.62
CA ASP A 103 24.94 5.93 7.47
C ASP A 103 24.52 7.24 8.16
N ARG A 104 23.25 7.35 8.55
CA ARG A 104 22.70 8.49 9.30
C ARG A 104 21.85 8.05 10.46
N LEU A 105 22.27 8.46 11.67
CA LEU A 105 21.59 8.18 12.92
C LEU A 105 20.98 9.46 13.51
N ILE A 106 19.77 9.36 14.07
CA ILE A 106 19.12 10.43 14.84
C ILE A 106 18.46 9.86 16.10
N LYS A 107 17.90 10.70 16.97
CA LYS A 107 17.19 10.23 18.17
C LYS A 107 16.01 9.30 17.81
N ALA A 108 15.71 8.33 18.68
CA ALA A 108 14.70 7.32 18.41
C ALA A 108 13.30 7.87 18.09
N ARG A 109 12.83 8.89 18.84
CA ARG A 109 11.50 9.50 18.65
C ARG A 109 11.26 10.01 17.21
N PRO A 110 12.08 10.94 16.68
CA PRO A 110 11.88 11.41 15.32
C PRO A 110 12.11 10.31 14.26
N ALA A 111 13.00 9.34 14.51
CA ALA A 111 13.20 8.21 13.59
C ALA A 111 11.95 7.33 13.46
N ALA A 112 11.35 6.95 14.59
CA ALA A 112 10.12 6.14 14.62
C ALA A 112 8.88 6.92 14.16
N ALA A 113 8.86 8.24 14.32
CA ALA A 113 7.73 9.07 13.92
C ALA A 113 7.49 9.07 12.40
N VAL A 114 8.54 8.96 11.58
CA VAL A 114 8.41 8.99 10.11
C VAL A 114 7.49 7.89 9.57
N PRO A 115 7.76 6.59 9.79
CA PRO A 115 6.89 5.52 9.30
C PRO A 115 5.48 5.56 9.93
N VAL A 116 5.37 5.98 11.21
CA VAL A 116 4.07 6.13 11.88
C VAL A 116 3.22 7.20 11.22
N LEU A 117 3.77 8.39 11.04
CA LEU A 117 3.04 9.52 10.45
C LEU A 117 2.66 9.23 8.99
N LEU A 118 3.50 8.53 8.25
CA LEU A 118 3.18 8.11 6.88
C LEU A 118 2.00 7.14 6.86
N SER A 119 2.04 6.07 7.66
CA SER A 119 0.95 5.08 7.74
C SER A 119 -0.36 5.70 8.24
N VAL A 120 -0.32 6.45 9.35
CA VAL A 120 -1.52 7.14 9.88
C VAL A 120 -2.07 8.17 8.89
N GLY A 121 -1.19 8.93 8.22
CA GLY A 121 -1.58 9.91 7.23
C GLY A 121 -2.30 9.27 6.04
N LEU A 122 -1.78 8.17 5.51
CA LEU A 122 -2.39 7.45 4.40
C LEU A 122 -3.71 6.79 4.77
N ALA A 123 -3.80 6.12 5.93
CA ALA A 123 -5.04 5.52 6.40
C ALA A 123 -6.12 6.59 6.65
N THR A 124 -5.73 7.75 7.18
CA THR A 124 -6.63 8.90 7.37
C THR A 124 -7.11 9.46 6.03
N TRP A 125 -6.19 9.63 5.07
CA TRP A 125 -6.52 10.08 3.72
C TRP A 125 -7.52 9.15 3.04
N MET A 126 -7.26 7.85 3.09
CA MET A 126 -8.16 6.82 2.56
C MET A 126 -9.55 6.88 3.20
N LEU A 127 -9.64 7.08 4.53
CA LEU A 127 -10.92 7.22 5.22
C LEU A 127 -11.68 8.49 4.81
N ILE A 128 -10.97 9.61 4.61
CA ILE A 128 -11.55 10.86 4.13
C ILE A 128 -12.08 10.67 2.71
N ASP A 129 -11.30 10.08 1.82
CA ASP A 129 -11.70 9.79 0.44
C ASP A 129 -12.93 8.87 0.41
N ALA A 130 -12.90 7.78 1.18
CA ALA A 130 -14.03 6.85 1.26
C ALA A 130 -15.32 7.52 1.75
N ARG A 131 -15.21 8.45 2.70
CA ARG A 131 -16.36 9.25 3.19
C ARG A 131 -16.88 10.23 2.14
N GLN A 132 -15.99 10.94 1.45
CA GLN A 132 -16.37 11.89 0.40
C GLN A 132 -17.06 11.18 -0.77
N ASN A 133 -16.61 9.99 -1.10
CA ASN A 133 -17.09 9.21 -2.24
C ASN A 133 -18.23 8.24 -1.89
N ARG A 134 -18.53 8.09 -0.59
CA ARG A 134 -19.46 7.08 -0.06
C ARG A 134 -19.11 5.65 -0.49
N LYS A 135 -17.85 5.41 -0.83
CA LYS A 135 -17.33 4.14 -1.36
C LYS A 135 -15.83 4.05 -1.14
N VAL A 136 -15.34 2.87 -0.79
CA VAL A 136 -13.89 2.61 -0.68
C VAL A 136 -13.27 2.43 -2.05
N ASP A 137 -12.15 3.12 -2.29
CA ASP A 137 -11.30 2.89 -3.45
C ASP A 137 -10.37 1.69 -3.18
N THR A 138 -10.61 0.59 -3.91
CA THR A 138 -9.85 -0.66 -3.78
C THR A 138 -8.36 -0.45 -4.10
N SER A 139 -8.03 0.36 -5.11
CA SER A 139 -6.65 0.62 -5.52
C SER A 139 -5.90 1.46 -4.50
N LEU A 140 -6.57 2.49 -3.97
CA LEU A 140 -6.02 3.30 -2.90
C LEU A 140 -5.76 2.47 -1.65
N SER A 141 -6.73 1.65 -1.24
CA SER A 141 -6.59 0.76 -0.07
C SER A 141 -5.45 -0.24 -0.25
N ALA A 142 -5.34 -0.89 -1.41
CA ALA A 142 -4.26 -1.83 -1.72
C ALA A 142 -2.87 -1.16 -1.66
N GLN A 143 -2.73 0.04 -2.21
CA GLN A 143 -1.49 0.81 -2.16
C GLN A 143 -1.14 1.27 -0.74
N THR A 144 -2.14 1.71 0.03
CA THR A 144 -1.95 2.06 1.45
C THR A 144 -1.42 0.86 2.22
N LEU A 145 -2.05 -0.31 2.09
CA LEU A 145 -1.59 -1.53 2.77
C LEU A 145 -0.15 -1.91 2.38
N GLY A 146 0.22 -1.79 1.10
CA GLY A 146 1.60 -2.04 0.67
C GLY A 146 2.61 -1.10 1.33
N ILE A 147 2.30 0.18 1.43
CA ILE A 147 3.17 1.16 2.11
C ILE A 147 3.21 0.89 3.62
N GLU A 148 2.09 0.50 4.24
CA GLU A 148 2.06 0.16 5.67
C GLU A 148 2.90 -1.06 6.00
N VAL A 149 2.91 -2.08 5.15
CA VAL A 149 3.83 -3.22 5.28
C VAL A 149 5.28 -2.75 5.24
N PHE A 150 5.63 -1.82 4.36
CA PHE A 150 6.96 -1.20 4.35
C PHE A 150 7.25 -0.41 5.63
N CYS A 151 6.29 0.39 6.11
CA CYS A 151 6.44 1.14 7.37
C CYS A 151 6.68 0.21 8.57
N LEU A 152 5.98 -0.93 8.63
CA LEU A 152 6.17 -1.94 9.65
C LEU A 152 7.53 -2.64 9.53
N ALA A 153 7.97 -2.96 8.31
CA ALA A 153 9.31 -3.50 8.08
C ALA A 153 10.41 -2.52 8.52
N ALA A 154 10.24 -1.23 8.22
CA ALA A 154 11.15 -0.18 8.69
C ALA A 154 11.16 -0.09 10.22
N LEU A 155 9.99 -0.09 10.87
CA LEU A 155 9.87 -0.10 12.33
C LEU A 155 10.50 -1.36 12.97
N ALA A 156 10.37 -2.51 12.32
CA ALA A 156 11.01 -3.75 12.77
C ALA A 156 12.54 -3.66 12.69
N GLU A 157 13.10 -3.05 11.64
CA GLU A 157 14.55 -2.81 11.56
C GLU A 157 15.04 -1.79 12.58
N LEU A 158 14.25 -0.74 12.83
CA LEU A 158 14.54 0.18 13.93
C LEU A 158 14.53 -0.55 15.28
N ALA A 159 13.57 -1.43 15.52
CA ALA A 159 13.50 -2.23 16.74
C ALA A 159 14.72 -3.17 16.88
N ARG A 160 15.10 -3.88 15.81
CA ARG A 160 16.30 -4.73 15.77
C ARG A 160 17.56 -3.94 16.11
N TYR A 161 17.70 -2.73 15.56
CA TYR A 161 18.84 -1.87 15.85
C TYR A 161 18.90 -1.46 17.34
N THR A 162 17.74 -1.32 18.02
CA THR A 162 17.72 -1.04 19.48
C THR A 162 18.27 -2.19 20.33
N GLU A 163 18.31 -3.40 19.77
CA GLU A 163 18.87 -4.60 20.40
C GLU A 163 20.38 -4.77 20.13
N GLY A 164 20.99 -3.85 19.39
CA GLY A 164 22.41 -3.88 19.03
C GLY A 164 22.72 -4.72 17.78
N ASP A 165 21.71 -5.08 16.98
CA ASP A 165 21.93 -5.77 15.72
C ASP A 165 22.35 -4.79 14.61
N GLU A 166 23.61 -4.86 14.19
CA GLU A 166 24.22 -4.05 13.14
C GLU A 166 24.28 -4.74 11.77
N SER A 167 23.54 -5.85 11.61
CA SER A 167 23.42 -6.56 10.34
C SER A 167 22.81 -5.66 9.25
N PRO A 168 23.08 -5.93 7.97
CA PRO A 168 22.41 -5.23 6.87
C PRO A 168 20.88 -5.28 7.02
N ALA A 169 20.23 -4.13 6.85
CA ALA A 169 18.79 -3.95 7.09
C ALA A 169 17.96 -4.50 5.92
N TRP A 170 17.99 -5.82 5.73
CA TRP A 170 17.26 -6.52 4.68
C TRP A 170 15.77 -6.27 4.70
N GLY A 171 15.17 -5.96 5.86
CA GLY A 171 13.78 -5.56 6.01
C GLY A 171 13.44 -4.27 5.27
N ILE A 172 14.38 -3.33 5.11
CA ILE A 172 14.19 -2.15 4.26
C ILE A 172 14.10 -2.57 2.78
N GLY A 173 15.07 -3.36 2.31
CA GLY A 173 15.11 -3.81 0.92
C GLY A 173 13.91 -4.68 0.54
N LEU A 174 13.60 -5.67 1.37
CA LEU A 174 12.42 -6.54 1.22
C LEU A 174 11.12 -5.76 1.38
N GLY A 175 11.09 -4.77 2.29
CA GLY A 175 9.93 -3.92 2.49
C GLY A 175 9.57 -3.08 1.26
N VAL A 176 10.58 -2.58 0.52
CA VAL A 176 10.33 -1.86 -0.75
C VAL A 176 9.65 -2.77 -1.78
N LEU A 177 10.08 -4.04 -1.87
CA LEU A 177 9.46 -5.03 -2.75
C LEU A 177 8.08 -5.47 -2.26
N ALA A 178 7.84 -5.41 -0.95
CA ALA A 178 6.56 -5.75 -0.35
C ALA A 178 5.45 -4.75 -0.73
N ILE A 179 5.78 -3.50 -1.09
CA ILE A 179 4.80 -2.49 -1.52
C ILE A 179 4.00 -2.99 -2.76
N PRO A 180 4.63 -3.20 -3.93
CA PRO A 180 3.91 -3.67 -5.11
C PRO A 180 3.37 -5.10 -4.93
N ALA A 181 4.06 -5.95 -4.19
CA ALA A 181 3.60 -7.33 -3.96
C ALA A 181 2.31 -7.39 -3.14
N THR A 182 2.21 -6.61 -2.06
CA THR A 182 1.01 -6.52 -1.23
C THR A 182 -0.13 -5.89 -2.00
N ALA A 183 0.12 -4.78 -2.71
CA ALA A 183 -0.90 -4.12 -3.51
C ALA A 183 -1.45 -5.07 -4.60
N LEU A 184 -0.57 -5.77 -5.32
CA LEU A 184 -0.95 -6.79 -6.30
C LEU A 184 -1.82 -7.89 -5.67
N GLY A 185 -1.40 -8.44 -4.53
CA GLY A 185 -2.14 -9.49 -3.84
C GLY A 185 -3.54 -9.06 -3.39
N VAL A 186 -3.67 -7.84 -2.86
CA VAL A 186 -4.97 -7.28 -2.47
C VAL A 186 -5.87 -7.07 -3.69
N LEU A 187 -5.34 -6.55 -4.79
CA LEU A 187 -6.10 -6.31 -6.03
C LEU A 187 -6.58 -7.62 -6.67
N VAL A 188 -5.67 -8.57 -6.87
CA VAL A 188 -5.98 -9.91 -7.41
C VAL A 188 -6.96 -10.64 -6.50
N GLY A 189 -6.76 -10.59 -5.17
CA GLY A 189 -7.68 -11.19 -4.21
C GLY A 189 -9.08 -10.57 -4.26
N THR A 190 -9.17 -9.26 -4.49
CA THR A 190 -10.46 -8.56 -4.65
C THR A 190 -11.15 -8.97 -5.95
N VAL A 191 -10.43 -9.02 -7.07
CA VAL A 191 -10.94 -9.49 -8.37
C VAL A 191 -11.47 -10.91 -8.25
N ASN A 192 -10.68 -11.83 -7.71
CA ASN A 192 -11.10 -13.23 -7.54
C ASN A 192 -12.32 -13.38 -6.62
N ALA A 193 -12.41 -12.55 -5.57
CA ALA A 193 -13.57 -12.55 -4.68
C ALA A 193 -14.83 -11.98 -5.36
N ALA A 194 -14.69 -11.00 -6.25
CA ALA A 194 -15.79 -10.46 -7.04
C ALA A 194 -16.30 -11.47 -8.07
N LEU A 195 -15.39 -12.09 -8.83
CA LEU A 195 -15.72 -13.14 -9.81
C LEU A 195 -16.46 -14.31 -9.17
N GLY A 196 -16.04 -14.76 -7.99
CA GLY A 196 -16.71 -15.82 -7.23
C GLY A 196 -18.08 -15.44 -6.64
N ASN A 197 -18.48 -14.17 -6.76
CA ASN A 197 -19.74 -13.64 -6.23
C ASN A 197 -20.72 -13.24 -7.35
N ILE A 198 -20.34 -13.42 -8.63
CA ILE A 198 -21.24 -13.29 -9.76
C ILE A 198 -22.21 -14.49 -9.72
N PRO A 199 -23.54 -14.27 -9.70
CA PRO A 199 -24.49 -15.38 -9.74
C PRO A 199 -24.29 -16.15 -11.05
N ALA A 200 -24.05 -17.46 -10.95
CA ALA A 200 -24.08 -18.32 -12.13
C ALA A 200 -25.46 -18.17 -12.78
N GLU A 201 -25.50 -17.80 -14.06
CA GLU A 201 -26.75 -17.67 -14.81
C GLU A 201 -27.64 -18.90 -14.57
N ALA A 202 -28.87 -18.64 -14.14
CA ALA A 202 -29.93 -19.65 -13.95
C ALA A 202 -30.69 -19.89 -15.26
#